data_AF-A0A2N1UD23-F1
#
_entry.id   AF-A0A2N1UD23-F1
#
_cell.length_a   1.000
_cell.length_b   1.000
_cell.length_c   1.000
_cell.angle_alpha   90.00
_cell.angle_beta   90.00
_cell.angle_gamma   90.00
#
_symmetry.space_group_name_H-M   'P 1'
#
loop_
_entity.id
_entity.type
_entity.pdbx_description
1 polymer ?
#
loop_
_entity_poly.entity_id
_entity_poly.type
_entity_poly.pdbx_seq_one_letter_code
_entity_poly.pdbx_strand_id
1 'polypeptide(L)'
;MKNDIKNRKTIKNVLDGLYRKYNHKRFIPPDPLQFVYRYEKKADMEIAGFLAAMFAYGAVEQIGKFLTNLLGKMGKSPARFIRNFSAKDKRLFKSMKYRFNTGEDIIRLLEILKKVLVRYGSIEKLFLKGYSKSDENIIPAAEKFVRALDGKGVKFLLSEPAKGGTCKRLFLFLRWMVRKDDVDAGLWKGVDKSKLIVPVDVHIGRLSRILGLHNKKTMNLKAAAEITAGFAKICPQDPLKYDFALSRIGILENCTGKKNRYCPECELRELCRKKLYF
;
A
#
# COMPACT_ATOMS: atom_id res chain seq x y z
N MET A 1 31.25 -11.61 -8.23
CA MET A 1 30.85 -10.19 -8.44
C MET A 1 30.34 -9.88 -9.85
N LYS A 2 31.06 -10.18 -10.94
CA LYS A 2 30.62 -9.84 -12.33
C LYS A 2 29.25 -10.41 -12.73
N ASN A 3 28.93 -11.65 -12.34
CA ASN A 3 27.62 -12.27 -12.60
C ASN A 3 26.47 -11.62 -11.83
N ASP A 4 26.71 -11.14 -10.60
CA ASP A 4 25.67 -10.49 -9.79
C ASP A 4 25.34 -9.09 -10.34
N ILE A 5 26.35 -8.35 -10.81
CA ILE A 5 26.16 -7.05 -11.48
C ILE A 5 25.41 -7.22 -12.81
N LYS A 6 25.79 -8.21 -13.63
CA LYS A 6 25.11 -8.51 -14.90
C LYS A 6 23.64 -8.88 -14.66
N ASN A 7 23.36 -9.72 -13.66
CA ASN A 7 22.00 -10.10 -13.29
C ASN A 7 21.16 -8.90 -12.81
N ARG A 8 21.73 -8.00 -11.99
CA ARG A 8 21.05 -6.77 -11.55
C ARG A 8 20.69 -5.86 -12.71
N LYS A 9 21.59 -5.68 -13.68
CA LYS A 9 21.31 -4.88 -14.90
C LYS A 9 20.15 -5.48 -15.70
N THR A 10 20.11 -6.80 -15.86
CA THR A 10 19.00 -7.48 -16.53
C THR A 10 17.68 -7.29 -15.78
N ILE A 11 17.66 -7.50 -14.45
CA ILE A 11 16.47 -7.28 -13.63
C ILE A 11 15.99 -5.83 -13.75
N LYS A 12 16.91 -4.87 -13.65
CA LYS A 12 16.60 -3.44 -13.78
C LYS A 12 15.93 -3.13 -15.12
N ASN A 13 16.47 -3.63 -16.22
CA ASN A 13 15.92 -3.37 -17.56
C ASN A 13 14.48 -3.89 -17.70
N VAL A 14 14.21 -5.10 -17.20
CA VAL A 14 12.87 -5.70 -17.20
C VAL A 14 11.92 -4.86 -16.33
N LEU A 15 12.34 -4.52 -15.12
CA LEU A 15 11.53 -3.71 -14.20
C LEU A 15 11.25 -2.30 -14.74
N ASP A 16 12.23 -1.64 -15.38
CA ASP A 16 12.04 -0.35 -16.04
C ASP A 16 11.08 -0.46 -17.25
N GLY A 17 11.12 -1.56 -17.99
CA GLY A 17 10.16 -1.86 -19.06
C GLY A 17 8.73 -1.99 -18.52
N LEU A 18 8.56 -2.75 -17.44
CA LEU A 18 7.27 -2.89 -16.75
C LEU A 18 6.78 -1.55 -16.19
N TYR A 19 7.67 -0.75 -15.61
CA TYR A 19 7.33 0.58 -15.12
C TYR A 19 6.79 1.45 -16.26
N ARG A 20 7.49 1.53 -17.40
CA ARG A 20 6.99 2.27 -18.58
C ARG A 20 5.65 1.75 -19.11
N LYS A 21 5.43 0.43 -19.07
CA LYS A 21 4.17 -0.18 -19.55
C LYS A 21 2.99 0.13 -18.63
N TYR A 22 3.18 -0.01 -17.32
CA TYR A 22 2.07 -0.06 -16.35
C TYR A 22 1.94 1.16 -15.44
N ASN A 23 2.93 2.05 -15.36
CA ASN A 23 2.89 3.23 -14.50
C ASN A 23 2.01 4.34 -15.09
N HIS A 24 0.72 4.09 -15.21
CA HIS A 24 -0.28 5.04 -15.70
C HIS A 24 -1.60 4.86 -14.98
N LYS A 25 -2.35 5.96 -14.79
CA LYS A 25 -3.64 5.96 -14.08
C LYS A 25 -4.67 4.96 -14.64
N ARG A 26 -4.63 4.66 -15.94
CA ARG A 26 -5.51 3.67 -16.59
C ARG A 26 -5.38 2.26 -16.01
N PHE A 27 -4.23 1.93 -15.41
CA PHE A 27 -3.98 0.63 -14.77
C PHE A 27 -4.28 0.64 -13.27
N ILE A 28 -4.71 1.77 -12.71
CA ILE A 28 -5.11 1.85 -11.31
C ILE A 28 -6.32 0.93 -11.08
N PRO A 29 -7.45 1.02 -11.78
CA PRO A 29 -8.57 0.12 -11.52
C PRO A 29 -8.15 -1.35 -11.70
N PRO A 30 -8.57 -2.25 -10.79
CA PRO A 30 -9.53 -2.01 -9.71
C PRO A 30 -8.89 -1.71 -8.33
N ASP A 31 -7.65 -1.22 -8.29
CA ASP A 31 -6.92 -0.86 -7.07
C ASP A 31 -7.68 0.21 -6.25
N PRO A 32 -7.71 0.11 -4.91
CA PRO A 32 -8.39 1.11 -4.06
C PRO A 32 -7.80 2.52 -4.14
N LEU A 33 -6.59 2.70 -4.68
CA LEU A 33 -6.04 4.02 -4.98
C LEU A 33 -6.95 4.87 -5.87
N GLN A 34 -7.82 4.26 -6.69
CA GLN A 34 -8.81 4.98 -7.50
C GLN A 34 -9.72 5.90 -6.67
N PHE A 35 -9.98 5.57 -5.40
CA PHE A 35 -10.84 6.36 -4.51
C PHE A 35 -10.17 7.67 -4.07
N VAL A 36 -8.83 7.73 -4.07
CA VAL A 36 -8.06 8.95 -3.79
C VAL A 36 -8.31 9.99 -4.86
N TYR A 37 -8.29 9.55 -6.13
CA TYR A 37 -8.46 10.43 -7.30
C TYR A 37 -9.89 10.89 -7.56
N ARG A 38 -10.85 10.54 -6.68
CA ARG A 38 -12.21 11.12 -6.69
C ARG A 38 -12.27 12.52 -6.07
N TYR A 39 -11.17 12.98 -5.48
CA TYR A 39 -11.08 14.24 -4.76
C TYR A 39 -9.93 15.10 -5.28
N GLU A 40 -10.13 16.41 -5.32
CA GLU A 40 -9.12 17.39 -5.74
C GLU A 40 -8.34 17.96 -4.55
N LYS A 41 -9.00 18.11 -3.39
CA LYS A 41 -8.40 18.69 -2.20
C LYS A 41 -7.51 17.66 -1.51
N LYS A 42 -6.24 18.03 -1.26
CA LYS A 42 -5.25 17.16 -0.61
C LYS A 42 -5.74 16.55 0.71
N ALA A 43 -6.46 17.31 1.53
CA ALA A 43 -7.00 16.82 2.79
C ALA A 43 -8.04 15.69 2.59
N ASP A 44 -8.90 15.84 1.57
CA ASP A 44 -9.92 14.84 1.23
C ASP A 44 -9.26 13.58 0.62
N MET A 45 -8.26 13.78 -0.24
CA MET A 45 -7.44 12.69 -0.81
C MET A 45 -6.71 11.89 0.28
N GLU A 46 -6.16 12.56 1.31
CA GLU A 46 -5.47 11.91 2.43
C GLU A 46 -6.44 11.00 3.23
N ILE A 47 -7.62 11.51 3.57
CA ILE A 47 -8.65 10.72 4.27
C ILE A 47 -9.16 9.56 3.40
N ALA A 48 -9.46 9.83 2.13
CA ALA A 48 -9.90 8.80 1.20
C ALA A 48 -8.85 7.71 1.02
N GLY A 49 -7.57 8.07 0.89
CA GLY A 49 -6.46 7.14 0.77
C GLY A 49 -6.27 6.29 2.02
N PHE A 50 -6.38 6.90 3.20
CA PHE A 50 -6.26 6.16 4.45
C PHE A 50 -7.38 5.12 4.59
N LEU A 51 -8.64 5.54 4.42
CA LEU A 51 -9.79 4.62 4.49
C LEU A 51 -9.70 3.54 3.40
N ALA A 52 -9.37 3.91 2.16
CA ALA A 52 -9.22 2.96 1.06
C ALA A 52 -8.18 1.88 1.38
N ALA A 53 -7.04 2.25 1.95
CA ALA A 53 -6.00 1.30 2.32
C ALA A 53 -6.40 0.42 3.51
N MET A 54 -7.02 0.97 4.56
CA MET A 54 -7.39 0.20 5.76
C MET A 54 -8.44 -0.89 5.45
N PHE A 55 -9.31 -0.63 4.48
CA PHE A 55 -10.32 -1.58 4.00
C PHE A 55 -9.90 -2.40 2.76
N ALA A 56 -8.64 -2.31 2.33
CA ALA A 56 -8.12 -3.05 1.17
C ALA A 56 -7.82 -4.54 1.47
N TYR A 57 -8.83 -5.29 1.93
CA TYR A 57 -8.73 -6.73 2.19
C TYR A 57 -10.03 -7.48 1.87
N GLY A 58 -9.92 -8.58 1.14
CA GLY A 58 -11.06 -9.33 0.61
C GLY A 58 -11.17 -9.20 -0.90
N ALA A 59 -12.31 -9.62 -1.46
CA ALA A 59 -12.55 -9.56 -2.89
C ALA A 59 -12.63 -8.10 -3.39
N VAL A 60 -11.96 -7.82 -4.50
CA VAL A 60 -11.83 -6.49 -5.11
C VAL A 60 -13.18 -5.79 -5.31
N GLU A 61 -14.18 -6.50 -5.83
CA GLU A 61 -15.52 -5.94 -6.02
C GLU A 61 -16.19 -5.54 -4.70
N GLN A 62 -16.01 -6.34 -3.65
CA GLN A 62 -16.56 -6.04 -2.34
C GLN A 62 -15.85 -4.83 -1.69
N ILE A 63 -14.53 -4.73 -1.85
CA ILE A 63 -13.75 -3.55 -1.46
C ILE A 63 -14.34 -2.31 -2.15
N GLY A 64 -14.52 -2.37 -3.48
CA GLY A 64 -15.04 -1.27 -4.28
C GLY A 64 -16.46 -0.83 -3.88
N LYS A 65 -17.38 -1.79 -3.71
CA LYS A 65 -18.76 -1.52 -3.25
C LYS A 65 -18.76 -0.89 -1.86
N PHE A 66 -17.98 -1.43 -0.93
CA PHE A 66 -17.89 -0.91 0.42
C PHE A 66 -17.31 0.51 0.48
N LEU A 67 -16.19 0.76 -0.18
CA LEU A 67 -15.55 2.09 -0.21
C LEU A 67 -16.43 3.14 -0.91
N THR A 68 -17.16 2.74 -1.95
CA THR A 68 -18.14 3.63 -2.61
C THR A 68 -19.25 4.05 -1.63
N ASN A 69 -19.82 3.10 -0.87
CA ASN A 69 -20.83 3.39 0.14
C ASN A 69 -20.26 4.24 1.29
N LEU A 70 -19.11 3.84 1.84
CA LEU A 70 -18.46 4.52 2.97
C LEU A 70 -18.15 5.98 2.65
N LEU A 71 -17.46 6.24 1.54
CA LEU A 71 -17.09 7.58 1.13
C LEU A 71 -18.30 8.38 0.63
N GLY A 72 -19.28 7.73 -0.01
CA GLY A 72 -20.53 8.35 -0.43
C GLY A 72 -21.30 8.97 0.74
N LYS A 73 -21.32 8.31 1.91
CA LYS A 73 -21.92 8.85 3.15
C LYS A 73 -21.21 10.10 3.69
N MET A 74 -19.95 10.34 3.31
CA MET A 74 -19.17 11.53 3.70
C MET A 74 -19.33 12.68 2.71
N GLY A 75 -19.92 12.43 1.54
CA GLY A 75 -20.12 13.42 0.48
C GLY A 75 -18.82 13.87 -0.19
N LYS A 76 -18.82 15.10 -0.74
CA LYS A 76 -17.71 15.64 -1.55
C LYS A 76 -16.46 16.02 -0.75
N SER A 77 -16.52 16.07 0.58
CA SER A 77 -15.37 16.45 1.42
C SER A 77 -15.25 15.57 2.67
N PRO A 78 -14.67 14.37 2.54
CA PRO A 78 -14.38 13.47 3.65
C PRO A 78 -13.62 14.13 4.80
N ALA A 79 -12.65 15.01 4.54
CA ALA A 79 -11.89 15.67 5.59
C ALA A 79 -12.76 16.62 6.42
N ARG A 80 -13.64 17.38 5.76
CA ARG A 80 -14.62 18.23 6.46
C ARG A 80 -15.62 17.40 7.24
N PHE A 81 -16.13 16.31 6.64
CA PHE A 81 -17.03 15.39 7.31
C PHE A 81 -16.40 14.83 8.60
N ILE A 82 -15.17 14.34 8.53
CA ILE A 82 -14.46 13.78 9.69
C ILE A 82 -14.19 14.84 10.78
N ARG A 83 -13.75 16.06 10.42
CA ARG A 83 -13.55 17.14 11.40
C ARG A 83 -14.84 17.46 12.17
N ASN A 84 -15.98 17.42 11.49
CA ASN A 84 -17.28 17.75 12.07
C ASN A 84 -18.05 16.51 12.57
N PHE A 85 -17.45 15.31 12.51
CA PHE A 85 -18.12 14.07 12.85
C PHE A 85 -18.65 14.09 14.29
N SER A 86 -19.93 13.79 14.47
CA SER A 86 -20.64 13.96 15.73
C SER A 86 -21.55 12.76 16.04
N ALA A 87 -22.15 12.76 17.23
CA ALA A 87 -23.01 11.65 17.67
C ALA A 87 -24.18 11.37 16.70
N LYS A 88 -24.77 12.40 16.08
CA LYS A 88 -25.86 12.25 15.11
C LYS A 88 -25.40 11.53 13.83
N ASP A 89 -24.14 11.70 13.42
CA ASP A 89 -23.61 11.13 12.19
C ASP A 89 -23.34 9.62 12.33
N LYS A 90 -23.20 9.12 13.56
CA LYS A 90 -23.02 7.69 13.86
C LYS A 90 -24.09 6.83 13.20
N ARG A 91 -25.34 7.31 13.15
CA ARG A 91 -26.48 6.59 12.54
C ARG A 91 -26.24 6.21 11.08
N LEU A 92 -25.42 6.97 10.35
CA LEU A 92 -25.09 6.71 8.95
C LEU A 92 -24.30 5.40 8.78
N PHE A 93 -23.54 5.00 9.81
CA PHE A 93 -22.60 3.89 9.76
C PHE A 93 -23.02 2.68 10.61
N LYS A 94 -24.01 2.82 11.51
CA LYS A 94 -24.45 1.74 12.43
C LYS A 94 -24.73 0.42 11.72
N SER A 95 -25.44 0.44 10.60
CA SER A 95 -25.80 -0.77 9.84
C SER A 95 -24.71 -1.23 8.87
N MET A 96 -23.59 -0.51 8.77
CA MET A 96 -22.51 -0.92 7.88
C MET A 96 -21.77 -2.12 8.45
N LYS A 97 -21.46 -3.07 7.57
CA LYS A 97 -20.63 -4.22 7.90
C LYS A 97 -19.66 -4.47 6.75
N TYR A 98 -18.43 -4.78 7.10
CA TYR A 98 -17.43 -5.19 6.12
C TYR A 98 -16.53 -6.28 6.69
N ARG A 99 -16.77 -7.51 6.23
CA ARG A 99 -16.02 -8.70 6.68
C ARG A 99 -16.06 -8.81 8.22
N PHE A 100 -14.93 -8.53 8.87
CA PHE A 100 -14.74 -8.60 10.31
C PHE A 100 -15.06 -7.29 11.04
N ASN A 101 -15.42 -6.23 10.32
CA ASN A 101 -15.69 -4.92 10.91
C ASN A 101 -17.18 -4.58 10.93
N THR A 102 -17.65 -4.12 12.08
CA THR A 102 -19.02 -3.64 12.29
C THR A 102 -19.13 -2.13 12.10
N GLY A 103 -20.35 -1.60 12.20
CA GLY A 103 -20.60 -0.17 12.16
C GLY A 103 -19.87 0.56 13.30
N GLU A 104 -19.80 -0.05 14.48
CA GLU A 104 -19.11 0.46 15.65
C GLU A 104 -17.60 0.60 15.40
N ASP A 105 -16.97 -0.38 14.74
CA ASP A 105 -15.55 -0.29 14.38
C ASP A 105 -15.28 0.86 13.42
N ILE A 106 -16.17 1.03 12.42
CA ILE A 106 -16.09 2.12 11.45
C ILE A 106 -16.23 3.46 12.18
N ILE A 107 -17.27 3.62 13.01
CA ILE A 107 -17.52 4.83 13.80
C ILE A 107 -16.29 5.15 14.67
N ARG A 108 -15.72 4.15 15.34
CA ARG A 108 -14.53 4.33 16.17
C ARG A 108 -13.32 4.81 15.36
N LEU A 109 -13.12 4.25 14.15
CA LEU A 109 -12.08 4.73 13.24
C LEU A 109 -12.30 6.20 12.86
N LEU A 110 -13.55 6.60 12.56
CA LEU A 110 -13.86 8.00 12.21
C LEU A 110 -13.63 8.94 13.39
N GLU A 111 -13.96 8.53 14.62
CA GLU A 111 -13.67 9.29 15.84
C GLU A 111 -12.16 9.45 16.07
N ILE A 112 -11.37 8.40 15.82
CA ILE A 112 -9.91 8.47 15.87
C ILE A 112 -9.40 9.47 14.84
N LEU A 113 -9.85 9.38 13.59
CA LEU A 113 -9.44 10.33 12.54
C LEU A 113 -9.85 11.76 12.87
N LYS A 114 -11.02 11.99 13.47
CA LYS A 114 -11.42 13.31 13.98
C LYS A 114 -10.40 13.84 14.99
N LYS A 115 -10.01 13.03 15.98
CA LYS A 115 -8.99 13.40 16.97
C LYS A 115 -7.66 13.72 16.29
N VAL A 116 -7.26 12.96 15.28
CA VAL A 116 -6.05 13.23 14.50
C VAL A 116 -6.13 14.59 13.80
N LEU A 117 -7.22 14.85 13.07
CA LEU A 117 -7.38 16.10 12.32
C LEU A 117 -7.50 17.33 13.23
N VAL A 118 -8.15 17.21 14.40
CA VAL A 118 -8.28 18.30 15.37
C VAL A 118 -6.94 18.58 16.06
N ARG A 119 -6.22 17.55 16.50
CA ARG A 119 -4.98 17.71 17.28
C ARG A 119 -3.75 18.00 16.43
N TYR A 120 -3.63 17.37 15.27
CA TYR A 120 -2.42 17.43 14.44
C TYR A 120 -2.66 18.14 13.11
N GLY A 121 -3.90 18.33 12.67
CA GLY A 121 -4.26 18.99 11.41
C GLY A 121 -4.32 18.06 10.19
N SER A 122 -3.49 17.01 10.14
CA SER A 122 -3.45 16.00 9.07
C SER A 122 -2.91 14.66 9.58
N ILE A 123 -3.09 13.59 8.79
CA ILE A 123 -2.48 12.27 9.08
C ILE A 123 -0.95 12.36 8.93
N GLU A 124 -0.45 13.08 7.92
CA GLU A 124 0.99 13.33 7.74
C GLU A 124 1.63 13.92 9.01
N LYS A 125 1.02 14.97 9.57
CA LYS A 125 1.56 15.67 10.74
C LYS A 125 1.63 14.76 11.97
N LEU A 126 0.68 13.83 12.13
CA LEU A 126 0.78 12.79 13.16
C LEU A 126 1.93 11.82 12.87
N PHE A 127 2.04 11.33 11.64
CA PHE A 127 3.11 10.39 11.26
C PHE A 127 4.50 10.99 11.49
N LEU A 128 4.68 12.27 11.14
CA LEU A 128 5.93 12.99 11.32
C LEU A 128 6.36 13.17 12.78
N LYS A 129 5.46 13.00 13.77
CA LYS A 129 5.85 12.97 15.20
C LYS A 129 6.71 11.75 15.56
N GLY A 130 6.56 10.66 14.81
CA GLY A 130 7.33 9.43 15.01
C GLY A 130 8.53 9.26 14.07
N TYR A 131 8.57 10.04 12.98
CA TYR A 131 9.54 9.91 11.91
C TYR A 131 10.88 10.58 12.24
N SER A 132 11.97 9.84 12.05
CA SER A 132 13.33 10.40 12.11
C SER A 132 14.09 10.19 10.80
N LYS A 133 14.85 11.22 10.41
CA LYS A 133 15.82 11.12 9.31
C LYS A 133 17.02 10.23 9.66
N SER A 134 17.26 9.91 10.92
CA SER A 134 18.30 8.96 11.34
C SER A 134 17.87 7.49 11.23
N ASP A 135 16.56 7.21 11.23
CA ASP A 135 16.07 5.83 11.17
C ASP A 135 16.38 5.22 9.78
N GLU A 136 16.73 3.94 9.72
CA GLU A 136 17.01 3.25 8.46
C GLU A 136 15.82 3.30 7.49
N ASN A 137 14.61 3.14 8.02
CA ASN A 137 13.37 3.09 7.26
C ASN A 137 12.19 3.59 8.09
N ILE A 138 10.98 3.56 7.53
CA ILE A 138 9.76 4.06 8.19
C ILE A 138 9.18 3.16 9.29
N ILE A 139 9.72 1.97 9.57
CA ILE A 139 9.12 1.01 10.52
C ILE A 139 8.96 1.62 11.93
N PRO A 140 9.97 2.27 12.54
CA PRO A 140 9.81 2.88 13.86
C PRO A 140 8.71 3.96 13.89
N ALA A 141 8.61 4.77 12.83
CA ALA A 141 7.57 5.78 12.69
C ALA A 141 6.18 5.15 12.54
N ALA A 142 6.06 4.07 11.75
CA ALA A 142 4.82 3.33 11.57
C ALA A 142 4.33 2.70 12.87
N GLU A 143 5.23 2.18 13.71
CA GLU A 143 4.87 1.67 15.04
C GLU A 143 4.32 2.75 15.95
N LYS A 144 5.03 3.88 16.07
CA LYS A 144 4.58 5.04 16.86
C LYS A 144 3.24 5.58 16.35
N PHE A 145 3.07 5.64 15.03
CA PHE A 145 1.84 6.06 14.38
C PHE A 145 0.66 5.16 14.73
N VAL A 146 0.81 3.82 14.60
CA VAL A 146 -0.25 2.88 14.98
C VAL A 146 -0.59 2.97 16.46
N ARG A 147 0.42 3.09 17.34
CA ARG A 147 0.19 3.29 18.79
C ARG A 147 -0.57 4.58 19.08
N ALA A 148 -0.25 5.67 18.38
CA ALA A 148 -0.95 6.95 18.56
C ALA A 148 -2.40 6.93 18.05
N LEU A 149 -2.73 6.00 17.14
CA LEU A 149 -4.08 5.74 16.68
C LEU A 149 -4.84 4.74 17.57
N ASP A 150 -4.18 4.01 18.47
CA ASP A 150 -4.81 2.93 19.23
C ASP A 150 -5.81 3.48 20.26
N GLY A 151 -7.08 3.47 19.87
CA GLY A 151 -8.20 3.36 20.78
C GLY A 151 -8.76 1.95 20.69
N LYS A 152 -8.67 1.15 21.77
CA LYS A 152 -9.25 -0.21 21.96
C LYS A 152 -10.37 -0.63 20.98
N GLY A 153 -10.09 -1.11 19.76
CA GLY A 153 -11.16 -1.59 18.86
C GLY A 153 -10.87 -1.52 17.37
N VAL A 154 -9.90 -0.72 16.93
CA VAL A 154 -9.46 -0.66 15.52
C VAL A 154 -8.28 -1.60 15.21
N LYS A 155 -7.95 -2.52 16.13
CA LYS A 155 -6.78 -3.42 16.03
C LYS A 155 -6.77 -4.28 14.76
N PHE A 156 -7.95 -4.63 14.24
CA PHE A 156 -8.03 -5.36 12.99
C PHE A 156 -7.67 -4.49 11.77
N LEU A 157 -7.98 -3.19 11.79
CA LEU A 157 -7.70 -2.27 10.70
C LEU A 157 -6.25 -1.79 10.72
N LEU A 158 -5.70 -1.57 11.92
CA LEU A 158 -4.35 -1.08 12.15
C LEU A 158 -3.45 -2.19 12.67
N SER A 159 -2.92 -2.99 11.75
CA SER A 159 -1.93 -4.02 12.09
C SER A 159 -0.66 -3.37 12.65
N GLU A 160 -0.29 -3.73 13.88
CA GLU A 160 0.94 -3.24 14.53
C GLU A 160 2.19 -3.91 13.93
N PRO A 161 3.20 -3.15 13.47
CA PRO A 161 4.45 -3.73 12.96
C PRO A 161 5.17 -4.59 13.99
N ALA A 162 5.12 -4.21 15.27
CA ALA A 162 5.68 -4.98 16.39
C ALA A 162 5.11 -6.42 16.50
N LYS A 163 3.91 -6.69 15.96
CA LYS A 163 3.29 -8.02 15.94
C LYS A 163 3.72 -8.87 14.74
N GLY A 164 4.68 -8.38 13.94
CA GLY A 164 5.33 -9.14 12.87
C GLY A 164 4.53 -9.32 11.58
N GLY A 165 3.27 -8.88 11.52
CA GLY A 165 2.49 -8.89 10.27
C GLY A 165 3.14 -8.01 9.18
N THR A 166 2.86 -8.28 7.90
CA THR A 166 3.47 -7.52 6.78
C THR A 166 3.10 -6.04 6.74
N CYS A 167 2.11 -5.61 7.52
CA CYS A 167 1.60 -4.23 7.56
C CYS A 167 1.24 -3.68 6.17
N LYS A 168 0.92 -4.57 5.21
CA LYS A 168 0.69 -4.25 3.80
C LYS A 168 -0.19 -3.01 3.63
N ARG A 169 -1.33 -2.95 4.33
CA ARG A 169 -2.31 -1.86 4.21
C ARG A 169 -1.73 -0.51 4.60
N LEU A 170 -1.00 -0.44 5.71
CA LEU A 170 -0.34 0.80 6.13
C LEU A 170 0.76 1.20 5.14
N PHE A 171 1.59 0.25 4.71
CA PHE A 171 2.64 0.53 3.74
C PHE A 171 2.11 0.91 2.35
N LEU A 172 0.94 0.39 1.97
CA LEU A 172 0.24 0.76 0.75
C LEU A 172 -0.23 2.22 0.82
N PHE A 173 -0.86 2.61 1.93
CA PHE A 173 -1.21 4.01 2.19
C PHE A 173 0.02 4.93 2.13
N LEU A 174 1.08 4.58 2.86
CA LEU A 174 2.30 5.39 2.91
C LEU A 174 2.96 5.51 1.54
N ARG A 175 2.97 4.44 0.72
CA ARG A 175 3.44 4.51 -0.66
C ARG A 175 2.66 5.56 -1.45
N TRP A 176 1.32 5.49 -1.44
CA TRP A 176 0.46 6.43 -2.17
C TRP A 176 0.66 7.88 -1.76
N MET A 177 0.87 8.11 -0.46
CA MET A 177 1.03 9.46 0.08
C MET A 177 2.42 10.02 -0.15
N VAL A 178 3.48 9.20 -0.06
CA VAL A 178 4.87 9.68 -0.08
C VAL A 178 5.48 9.66 -1.48
N ARG A 179 5.27 8.60 -2.26
CA ARG A 179 5.76 8.55 -3.65
C ARG A 179 4.89 9.42 -4.56
N LYS A 180 5.53 10.09 -5.51
CA LYS A 180 4.86 10.86 -6.57
C LYS A 180 5.31 10.33 -7.94
N ASP A 181 4.37 9.85 -8.73
CA ASP A 181 4.52 9.55 -10.14
C ASP A 181 3.13 9.54 -10.82
N ASP A 182 3.00 8.94 -12.01
CA ASP A 182 1.72 8.83 -12.72
C ASP A 182 0.67 8.00 -11.98
N VAL A 183 1.06 7.22 -10.97
CA VAL A 183 0.17 6.35 -10.19
C VAL A 183 0.01 6.88 -8.76
N ASP A 184 1.09 7.07 -8.01
CA ASP A 184 1.05 7.47 -6.60
C ASP A 184 0.88 9.00 -6.45
N ALA A 185 0.02 9.42 -5.52
CA ALA A 185 -0.44 10.82 -5.43
C ALA A 185 0.61 11.80 -4.88
N GLY A 186 1.52 11.33 -4.02
CA GLY A 186 2.65 12.12 -3.54
C GLY A 186 2.26 13.37 -2.75
N LEU A 187 1.23 13.25 -1.91
CA LEU A 187 0.70 14.33 -1.08
C LEU A 187 1.68 14.76 0.02
N TRP A 188 2.34 13.79 0.65
CA TRP A 188 3.26 14.00 1.76
C TRP A 188 4.63 14.45 1.26
N LYS A 189 5.23 15.41 1.95
CA LYS A 189 6.54 16.00 1.61
C LYS A 189 7.57 15.84 2.72
N GLY A 190 7.14 15.48 3.93
CA GLY A 190 8.04 15.34 5.08
C GLY A 190 8.71 13.97 5.23
N VAL A 191 8.40 12.99 4.39
CA VAL A 191 8.90 11.61 4.49
C VAL A 191 9.72 11.26 3.25
N ASP A 192 10.93 10.73 3.45
CA ASP A 192 11.79 10.29 2.35
C ASP A 192 11.26 9.00 1.72
N LYS A 193 10.98 9.03 0.41
CA LYS A 193 10.48 7.86 -0.33
C LYS A 193 11.46 6.69 -0.35
N SER A 194 12.77 6.94 -0.21
CA SER A 194 13.80 5.91 -0.12
C SER A 194 13.69 5.04 1.14
N LYS A 195 12.98 5.52 2.17
CA LYS A 195 12.79 4.84 3.44
C LYS A 195 11.52 4.00 3.53
N LEU A 196 10.69 4.03 2.49
CA LEU A 196 9.44 3.28 2.45
C LEU A 196 9.69 1.77 2.46
N ILE A 197 8.72 1.01 2.95
CA ILE A 197 8.70 -0.45 2.90
C ILE A 197 7.64 -0.90 1.89
N VAL A 198 7.98 -1.88 1.05
CA VAL A 198 7.07 -2.37 0.03
C VAL A 198 5.79 -2.99 0.65
N PRO A 199 4.59 -2.67 0.14
CA PRO A 199 3.35 -3.33 0.57
C PRO A 199 3.28 -4.75 0.00
N VAL A 200 3.79 -5.74 0.75
CA VAL A 200 3.83 -7.13 0.29
C VAL A 200 2.44 -7.76 0.29
N ASP A 201 1.95 -8.10 -0.90
CA ASP A 201 0.85 -9.03 -1.11
C ASP A 201 1.33 -10.35 -1.74
N VAL A 202 0.38 -11.21 -2.10
CA VAL A 202 0.66 -12.51 -2.73
C VAL A 202 1.40 -12.38 -4.06
N HIS A 203 1.15 -11.32 -4.83
CA HIS A 203 1.80 -11.09 -6.12
C HIS A 203 3.22 -10.58 -5.91
N ILE A 204 3.41 -9.56 -5.07
CA ILE A 204 4.73 -9.01 -4.75
C ILE A 204 5.60 -10.09 -4.11
N GLY A 205 5.10 -10.84 -3.14
CA GLY A 205 5.87 -11.92 -2.50
C GLY A 205 6.19 -13.08 -3.45
N ARG A 206 5.38 -13.32 -4.49
CA ARG A 206 5.67 -14.34 -5.51
C ARG A 206 6.68 -13.85 -6.55
N LEU A 207 6.42 -12.67 -7.11
CA LEU A 207 7.22 -12.11 -8.21
C LEU A 207 8.60 -11.67 -7.71
N SER A 208 8.69 -11.11 -6.50
CA SER A 208 9.98 -10.77 -5.89
C SER A 208 10.83 -12.01 -5.62
N ARG A 209 10.22 -13.16 -5.29
CA ARG A 209 10.92 -14.45 -5.18
C ARG A 209 11.41 -14.94 -6.54
N ILE A 210 10.59 -14.80 -7.59
CA ILE A 210 10.97 -15.13 -8.98
C ILE A 210 12.19 -14.31 -9.41
N LEU A 211 12.20 -13.02 -9.11
CA LEU A 211 13.33 -12.11 -9.35
C LEU A 211 14.55 -12.37 -8.46
N GLY A 212 14.45 -13.28 -7.48
CA GLY A 212 15.54 -13.61 -6.56
C GLY A 212 15.80 -12.55 -5.48
N LEU A 213 14.84 -11.67 -5.19
CA LEU A 213 15.00 -10.61 -4.19
C LEU A 213 14.89 -11.11 -2.74
N HIS A 214 14.26 -12.26 -2.51
CA HIS A 214 14.15 -12.92 -1.21
C HIS A 214 13.87 -14.42 -1.37
N ASN A 215 14.05 -15.19 -0.30
CA ASN A 215 13.76 -16.64 -0.26
C ASN A 215 12.87 -17.07 0.92
N LYS A 216 12.35 -16.13 1.73
CA LYS A 216 11.56 -16.42 2.94
C LYS A 216 10.33 -17.26 2.66
N LYS A 217 10.02 -18.24 3.53
CA LYS A 217 8.81 -19.07 3.45
C LYS A 217 7.56 -18.28 3.85
N THR A 218 7.63 -17.57 4.98
CA THR A 218 6.52 -16.79 5.54
C THR A 218 6.66 -15.32 5.17
N MET A 219 5.57 -14.71 4.72
CA MET A 219 5.50 -13.26 4.50
C MET A 219 5.18 -12.56 5.82
N ASN A 220 6.19 -11.89 6.36
CA ASN A 220 6.12 -11.08 7.58
C ASN A 220 6.87 -9.76 7.35
N LEU A 221 6.94 -8.91 8.37
CA LEU A 221 7.63 -7.62 8.26
C LEU A 221 9.10 -7.74 7.82
N LYS A 222 9.82 -8.77 8.31
CA LYS A 222 11.21 -9.04 7.92
C LYS A 222 11.31 -9.38 6.42
N ALA A 223 10.38 -10.17 5.88
CA ALA A 223 10.33 -10.45 4.45
C ALA A 223 10.04 -9.18 3.63
N ALA A 224 9.17 -8.29 4.10
CA ALA A 224 8.91 -7.00 3.44
C ALA A 224 10.15 -6.10 3.42
N ALA A 225 10.89 -6.03 4.53
CA ALA A 225 12.16 -5.30 4.60
C ALA A 225 13.22 -5.89 3.66
N GLU A 226 13.34 -7.23 3.59
CA GLU A 226 14.29 -7.89 2.69
C GLU A 226 13.96 -7.66 1.21
N ILE A 227 12.68 -7.76 0.82
CA ILE A 227 12.25 -7.45 -0.55
C ILE A 227 12.57 -5.99 -0.87
N THR A 228 12.31 -5.07 0.06
CA THR A 228 12.62 -3.64 -0.09
C THR A 228 14.12 -3.43 -0.29
N ALA A 229 14.97 -4.08 0.50
CA ALA A 229 16.42 -4.03 0.34
C ALA A 229 16.88 -4.61 -1.03
N GLY A 230 16.20 -5.64 -1.52
CA GLY A 230 16.39 -6.18 -2.86
C GLY A 230 16.12 -5.15 -3.96
N PHE A 231 15.01 -4.41 -3.87
CA PHE A 231 14.73 -3.32 -4.78
C PHE A 231 15.67 -2.12 -4.61
N ALA A 232 16.10 -1.81 -3.39
CA ALA A 232 17.05 -0.73 -3.12
C ALA A 232 18.42 -0.97 -3.80
N LYS A 233 18.82 -2.23 -4.01
CA LYS A 233 20.01 -2.58 -4.82
C LYS A 233 19.85 -2.23 -6.31
N ILE A 234 18.63 -1.96 -6.77
CA ILE A 234 18.28 -1.65 -8.16
C ILE A 234 17.98 -0.15 -8.32
N CYS A 235 17.24 0.43 -7.38
CA CYS A 235 16.81 1.83 -7.37
C CYS A 235 16.83 2.37 -5.92
N PRO A 236 18.01 2.73 -5.38
CA PRO A 236 18.17 3.10 -3.96
C PRO A 236 17.39 4.36 -3.56
N GLN A 237 17.22 5.30 -4.48
CA GLN A 237 16.46 6.54 -4.28
C GLN A 237 14.95 6.32 -4.25
N ASP A 238 14.47 5.19 -4.76
CA ASP A 238 13.05 4.83 -4.80
C ASP A 238 12.88 3.30 -4.85
N PRO A 239 13.07 2.60 -3.72
CA PRO A 239 13.00 1.14 -3.68
C PRO A 239 11.61 0.60 -4.01
N LEU A 240 10.58 1.43 -3.96
CA LEU A 240 9.22 0.99 -4.28
C LEU A 240 8.87 1.20 -5.74
N LYS A 241 9.67 1.92 -6.55
CA LYS A 241 9.39 2.30 -7.94
C LYS A 241 8.61 1.25 -8.74
N TYR A 242 9.00 -0.01 -8.63
CA TYR A 242 8.50 -1.09 -9.48
C TYR A 242 7.33 -1.90 -8.91
N ASP A 243 6.96 -1.71 -7.64
CA ASP A 243 6.02 -2.61 -6.96
C ASP A 243 4.63 -2.64 -7.65
N PHE A 244 4.07 -1.47 -7.96
CA PHE A 244 2.79 -1.36 -8.64
C PHE A 244 2.84 -2.04 -10.01
N ALA A 245 3.83 -1.70 -10.85
CA ALA A 245 3.98 -2.26 -12.19
C ALA A 245 4.22 -3.78 -12.15
N LEU A 246 5.06 -4.26 -11.24
CA LEU A 246 5.33 -5.68 -11.07
C LEU A 246 4.07 -6.45 -10.67
N SER A 247 3.26 -5.91 -9.75
CA SER A 247 2.00 -6.55 -9.34
C SER A 247 1.03 -6.78 -10.50
N ARG A 248 1.09 -5.95 -11.57
CA ARG A 248 0.20 -6.08 -12.73
C ARG A 248 0.42 -7.36 -13.51
N ILE A 249 1.64 -7.92 -13.53
CA ILE A 249 1.87 -9.26 -14.10
C ILE A 249 1.09 -10.33 -13.34
N GLY A 250 1.00 -10.20 -12.01
CA GLY A 250 0.26 -11.13 -11.18
C GLY A 250 -1.26 -11.01 -11.35
N ILE A 251 -1.76 -9.79 -11.60
CA ILE A 251 -3.18 -9.46 -11.61
C ILE A 251 -3.79 -9.56 -13.02
N LEU A 252 -3.07 -9.10 -14.04
CA LEU A 252 -3.54 -9.02 -15.43
C LEU A 252 -3.02 -10.20 -16.27
N GLU A 253 -1.75 -10.55 -16.11
CA GLU A 253 -1.07 -11.56 -16.95
C GLU A 253 -1.16 -12.99 -16.36
N ASN A 254 -2.02 -13.21 -15.35
CA ASN A 254 -2.30 -14.52 -14.77
C ASN A 254 -1.06 -15.32 -14.32
N CYS A 255 0.02 -14.64 -13.91
CA CYS A 255 1.20 -15.35 -13.41
C CYS A 255 0.84 -16.06 -12.09
N THR A 256 0.80 -17.40 -12.06
CA THR A 256 0.51 -18.17 -10.84
C THR A 256 1.78 -18.58 -10.08
N GLY A 257 2.97 -18.35 -10.67
CA GLY A 257 4.25 -18.89 -10.20
C GLY A 257 4.47 -20.35 -10.58
N LYS A 258 3.56 -20.93 -11.37
CA LYS A 258 3.70 -22.21 -12.06
C LYS A 258 3.65 -21.94 -13.57
N LYS A 259 4.23 -22.85 -14.37
CA LYS A 259 4.14 -22.78 -15.84
C LYS A 259 2.67 -22.82 -16.25
N ASN A 260 2.28 -21.95 -17.17
CA ASN A 260 0.95 -21.87 -17.75
C ASN A 260 1.02 -21.29 -19.18
N ARG A 261 -0.11 -21.25 -19.89
CA ARG A 261 -0.19 -20.80 -21.28
C ARG A 261 0.24 -19.35 -21.54
N TYR A 262 0.29 -18.51 -20.50
CA TYR A 262 0.66 -17.09 -20.61
C TYR A 262 2.18 -16.87 -20.41
N CYS A 263 2.92 -17.90 -20.01
CA CYS A 263 4.35 -17.77 -19.73
C CYS A 263 5.24 -17.42 -20.95
N PRO A 264 4.94 -17.87 -22.19
CA PRO A 264 5.77 -17.53 -23.35
C PRO A 264 5.89 -16.02 -23.62
N GLU A 265 4.81 -15.28 -23.37
CA GLU A 265 4.70 -13.82 -23.59
C GLU A 265 5.00 -13.00 -22.33
N CYS A 266 5.34 -13.66 -21.22
CA CYS A 266 5.59 -13.00 -19.95
C CYS A 266 6.92 -12.23 -19.97
N GLU A 267 6.91 -10.96 -19.57
CA GLU A 267 8.11 -10.12 -19.56
C GLU A 267 9.16 -10.59 -18.55
N LEU A 268 8.79 -11.44 -17.59
CA LEU A 268 9.70 -12.05 -16.63
C LEU A 268 10.27 -13.40 -17.12
N ARG A 269 9.92 -13.88 -18.31
CA ARG A 269 10.28 -15.22 -18.80
C ARG A 269 11.76 -15.54 -18.62
N GLU A 270 12.64 -14.63 -19.02
CA GLU A 270 14.10 -14.83 -18.93
C GLU A 270 14.65 -14.86 -17.50
N LEU A 271 13.95 -14.20 -16.57
CA LEU A 271 14.32 -14.14 -15.15
C LEU A 271 13.63 -15.24 -14.33
N CYS A 272 12.64 -15.91 -14.90
CA CYS A 272 11.86 -16.91 -14.20
C CYS A 272 12.70 -18.17 -13.97
N ARG A 273 13.18 -18.36 -12.73
CA ARG A 273 14.00 -19.51 -12.31
C ARG A 273 13.37 -20.89 -12.54
N LYS A 274 12.08 -20.95 -12.88
CA LYS A 274 11.43 -22.16 -13.40
C LYS A 274 11.62 -22.28 -14.91
N LYS A 275 12.85 -22.05 -15.40
CA LYS A 275 13.28 -22.50 -16.73
C LYS A 275 13.28 -24.03 -16.66
N LEU A 276 12.19 -24.68 -17.06
CA LEU A 276 12.28 -26.06 -17.52
C LEU A 276 12.74 -25.96 -18.97
N TYR A 277 13.85 -26.63 -19.25
CA TYR A 277 14.43 -26.83 -20.57
C TYR A 277 13.33 -27.11 -21.61
N PHE A 278 13.54 -26.55 -22.81
CA PHE A 278 12.74 -26.88 -23.99
C PHE A 278 12.84 -28.36 -24.31
#